data_AF-A0AAU9V823-F1
#
_entry.id   AF-A0AAU9V823-F1
#
_cell.length_a   1.000
_cell.length_b   1.000
_cell.length_c   1.000
_cell.angle_alpha   90.00
_cell.angle_beta   90.00
_cell.angle_gamma   90.00
#
_symmetry.space_group_name_H-M   'P 1'
#
loop_
_entity.id
_entity.type
_entity.pdbx_description
1 polymer ?
#
loop_
_entity_poly.entity_id
_entity_poly.type
_entity_poly.pdbx_seq_one_letter_code
_entity_poly.pdbx_strand_id
1 'polypeptide(L)'
;MASSNVTRTEKEHYDRSSVRYKLKASQYDEKNTHDAHKDDSLNDFYDEVSSKSDSKFLMPIRRWEKRMGFVTPIVWTNVILITLFHVTFFLYPAFAIFHQGFPKWQTVAFTFLCGEVGGFGVTAGAHRYWTHRSFKAKLPLQILLMISFSLSGQNSIPNWVRDHRVHHKMSETSADPHDANRGFFFSHLGWLMMKKHPNVIREGNKIDISDILNDPLVKFHTKYFSVFKTLFCFILPIVIPTYLWGEQWHLSIASTLIRYVLNLHCTWSVNSFAHLWGNKPYDTHIMPSENWKVSIMAMGEGWHNYHHTFPWDYKAAELAYFLNPTTFIIDCFALIGWAYDLKKASPLLIKNVIKSKGPNKNNN
;
A
#
# COMPACT_ATOMS: atom_id res chain seq x y z
N MET A 1 -22.51 -47.69 51.74
CA MET A 1 -22.36 -46.27 51.35
C MET A 1 -21.60 -46.23 50.03
N ALA A 2 -22.22 -45.65 48.98
CA ALA A 2 -21.71 -45.33 47.63
C ALA A 2 -21.05 -46.48 46.82
N SER A 3 -21.67 -47.07 45.78
CA SER A 3 -21.97 -46.52 44.43
C SER A 3 -20.71 -46.01 43.72
N SER A 4 -20.28 -46.43 42.52
CA SER A 4 -21.04 -46.79 41.32
C SER A 4 -20.22 -47.60 40.30
N ASN A 5 -20.94 -48.35 39.47
CA ASN A 5 -20.49 -49.19 38.37
C ASN A 5 -19.97 -48.42 37.13
N VAL A 6 -19.18 -49.17 36.36
CA VAL A 6 -18.67 -48.95 35.00
C VAL A 6 -19.78 -48.94 33.95
N THR A 7 -19.69 -48.06 32.94
CA THR A 7 -20.03 -48.39 31.54
C THR A 7 -19.20 -47.57 30.54
N ARG A 8 -18.91 -48.23 29.42
CA ARG A 8 -18.03 -47.90 28.29
C ARG A 8 -18.89 -47.42 27.12
N THR A 9 -18.46 -46.40 26.38
CA THR A 9 -18.62 -46.31 24.91
C THR A 9 -17.73 -45.23 24.29
N GLU A 10 -16.94 -45.65 23.30
CA GLU A 10 -16.21 -44.81 22.36
C GLU A 10 -17.16 -44.06 21.42
N LYS A 11 -16.81 -42.82 21.07
CA LYS A 11 -17.03 -42.26 19.74
C LYS A 11 -16.08 -41.08 19.52
N GLU A 12 -15.12 -41.30 18.62
CA GLU A 12 -14.33 -40.27 17.99
C GLU A 12 -15.24 -39.22 17.33
N HIS A 13 -14.97 -37.94 17.56
CA HIS A 13 -15.32 -36.90 16.61
C HIS A 13 -14.24 -35.81 16.59
N TYR A 14 -13.52 -35.82 15.49
CA TYR A 14 -12.71 -34.75 14.92
C TYR A 14 -13.56 -33.47 14.86
N ASP A 15 -13.17 -32.37 15.53
CA ASP A 15 -13.68 -31.04 15.18
C ASP A 15 -12.56 -30.01 15.05
N ARG A 16 -12.66 -29.29 13.96
CA ARG A 16 -11.66 -28.42 13.36
C ARG A 16 -11.56 -27.10 14.10
N SER A 17 -10.33 -26.68 14.31
CA SER A 17 -9.91 -25.29 14.54
C SER A 17 -10.73 -24.29 13.72
N SER A 18 -11.52 -23.44 14.40
CA SER A 18 -11.92 -22.14 13.88
C SER A 18 -11.32 -21.05 14.77
N VAL A 19 -10.23 -20.46 14.27
CA VAL A 19 -9.62 -19.26 14.82
C VAL A 19 -10.62 -18.11 14.64
N ARG A 20 -11.44 -17.85 15.65
CA ARG A 20 -12.27 -16.63 15.71
C ARG A 20 -11.36 -15.44 16.01
N TYR A 21 -11.06 -14.65 15.00
CA TYR A 21 -10.49 -13.31 15.16
C TYR A 21 -11.48 -12.45 15.95
N LYS A 22 -11.17 -12.16 17.21
CA LYS A 22 -11.83 -11.10 17.98
C LYS A 22 -11.25 -9.76 17.51
N LEU A 23 -12.00 -9.02 16.70
CA LEU A 23 -11.81 -7.59 16.50
C LEU A 23 -11.96 -6.92 17.88
N LYS A 24 -10.85 -6.49 18.49
CA LYS A 24 -10.91 -5.52 19.59
C LYS A 24 -11.28 -4.19 18.96
N ALA A 25 -12.54 -3.81 19.07
CA ALA A 25 -12.95 -2.43 18.88
C ALA A 25 -12.07 -1.57 19.81
N SER A 26 -11.33 -0.63 19.21
CA SER A 26 -10.63 0.41 19.95
C SER A 26 -11.61 1.09 20.90
N GLN A 27 -11.18 1.31 22.15
CA GLN A 27 -11.92 2.07 23.16
C GLN A 27 -12.29 3.44 22.60
N TYR A 28 -13.52 3.52 22.09
CA TYR A 28 -14.24 4.76 21.83
C TYR A 28 -15.23 4.86 22.99
N ASP A 29 -15.11 5.93 23.77
CA ASP A 29 -15.86 6.26 25.00
C ASP A 29 -17.09 5.39 25.29
N GLU A 30 -16.90 4.46 26.23
CA GLU A 30 -17.95 3.61 26.78
C GLU A 30 -18.76 4.37 27.85
N LYS A 31 -19.35 5.51 27.44
CA LYS A 31 -20.39 6.23 28.20
C LYS A 31 -21.34 6.92 27.24
N ASN A 32 -22.12 6.13 26.51
CA ASN A 32 -23.53 6.41 26.24
C ASN A 32 -24.17 5.32 25.36
N THR A 33 -25.44 5.05 25.66
CA THR A 33 -26.45 4.31 24.86
C THR A 33 -26.46 2.78 24.96
N HIS A 34 -27.40 2.30 25.78
CA HIS A 34 -28.33 1.25 25.34
C HIS A 34 -29.04 1.69 24.05
N ASP A 35 -29.45 0.72 23.23
CA ASP A 35 -30.40 0.80 22.10
C ASP A 35 -29.86 0.56 20.68
N ALA A 36 -30.79 0.10 19.84
CA ALA A 36 -30.70 -0.52 18.52
C ALA A 36 -30.03 0.30 17.38
N HIS A 37 -29.14 1.25 17.69
CA HIS A 37 -28.59 2.23 16.74
C HIS A 37 -27.34 1.80 15.96
N LYS A 38 -26.81 0.59 16.15
CA LYS A 38 -25.59 0.16 15.45
C LYS A 38 -25.79 -0.10 13.95
N ASP A 39 -26.98 -0.57 13.56
CA ASP A 39 -27.28 -0.94 12.17
C ASP A 39 -27.61 0.29 11.29
N ASP A 40 -28.19 1.34 11.89
CA ASP A 40 -28.51 2.59 11.18
C ASP A 40 -27.22 3.34 10.77
N SER A 41 -26.22 3.41 11.66
CA SER A 41 -24.96 4.13 11.37
C SER A 41 -24.16 3.57 10.19
N LEU A 42 -24.22 2.25 9.95
CA LEU A 42 -23.52 1.60 8.83
C LEU A 42 -24.24 1.85 7.50
N ASN A 43 -25.58 1.83 7.53
CA ASN A 43 -26.41 2.12 6.37
C ASN A 43 -26.33 3.60 5.96
N ASP A 44 -26.20 4.50 6.93
CA ASP A 44 -26.06 5.95 6.70
C ASP A 44 -24.83 6.28 5.85
N PHE A 45 -23.66 5.74 6.19
CA PHE A 45 -22.43 5.97 5.40
C PHE A 45 -22.50 5.33 4.01
N TYR A 46 -23.13 4.17 3.90
CA TYR A 46 -23.29 3.52 2.60
C TYR A 46 -24.13 4.38 1.67
N ASP A 47 -25.25 4.91 2.17
CA ASP A 47 -26.15 5.75 1.40
C ASP A 47 -25.59 7.15 1.09
N GLU A 48 -24.75 7.70 1.97
CA GLU A 48 -24.01 8.94 1.72
C GLU A 48 -23.09 8.82 0.48
N VAL A 49 -22.45 7.66 0.32
CA VAL A 49 -21.43 7.43 -0.72
C VAL A 49 -21.98 6.70 -1.95
N SER A 50 -23.12 6.03 -1.81
CA SER A 50 -23.91 5.49 -2.91
C SER A 50 -24.31 6.64 -3.83
N SER A 51 -24.05 6.51 -5.14
CA SER A 51 -24.36 7.65 -6.02
C SER A 51 -25.87 7.72 -6.22
N LYS A 52 -26.46 8.91 -6.10
CA LYS A 52 -27.86 9.16 -6.52
C LYS A 52 -28.09 8.81 -8.00
N SER A 53 -27.01 8.67 -8.78
CA SER A 53 -26.99 8.28 -10.19
C SER A 53 -26.69 6.80 -10.45
N ASP A 54 -26.65 5.94 -9.42
CA ASP A 54 -26.40 4.52 -9.63
C ASP A 54 -27.51 3.98 -10.53
N SER A 55 -27.12 3.34 -11.64
CA SER A 55 -28.08 2.77 -12.59
C SER A 55 -29.04 1.84 -11.86
N LYS A 56 -30.33 1.86 -12.24
CA LYS A 56 -31.34 0.93 -11.70
C LYS A 56 -30.88 -0.54 -11.78
N PHE A 57 -30.02 -0.85 -12.76
CA PHE A 57 -29.38 -2.16 -12.92
C PHE A 57 -28.53 -2.59 -11.71
N LEU A 58 -27.87 -1.66 -11.02
CA LEU A 58 -27.03 -1.95 -9.85
C LEU A 58 -27.84 -2.11 -8.56
N MET A 59 -29.12 -1.72 -8.52
CA MET A 59 -29.91 -1.76 -7.28
C MET A 59 -30.02 -3.14 -6.61
N PRO A 60 -30.16 -4.27 -7.34
CA PRO A 60 -30.13 -5.60 -6.72
C PRO A 60 -28.78 -5.88 -6.03
N ILE A 61 -27.68 -5.49 -6.69
CA ILE A 61 -26.32 -5.62 -6.17
C ILE A 61 -26.13 -4.75 -4.93
N ARG A 62 -26.58 -3.49 -4.96
CA ARG A 62 -26.50 -2.59 -3.79
C ARG A 62 -27.29 -3.09 -2.60
N ARG A 63 -28.48 -3.67 -2.82
CA ARG A 63 -29.26 -4.30 -1.76
C ARG A 63 -28.55 -5.53 -1.17
N TRP A 64 -27.89 -6.32 -2.02
CA TRP A 64 -27.07 -7.44 -1.56
C TRP A 64 -25.85 -6.95 -0.76
N GLU A 65 -25.12 -5.94 -1.23
CA GLU A 65 -23.97 -5.35 -0.53
C GLU A 65 -24.35 -4.88 0.89
N LYS A 66 -25.47 -4.15 1.04
CA LYS A 66 -25.97 -3.74 2.36
C LYS A 66 -26.29 -4.94 3.26
N ARG A 67 -26.99 -5.95 2.74
CA ARG A 67 -27.32 -7.18 3.49
C ARG A 67 -26.08 -7.95 3.95
N MET A 68 -24.99 -7.87 3.20
CA MET A 68 -23.70 -8.46 3.56
C MET A 68 -22.88 -7.61 4.54
N GLY A 69 -23.38 -6.44 4.95
CA GLY A 69 -22.75 -5.57 5.93
C GLY A 69 -21.63 -4.68 5.37
N PHE A 70 -21.60 -4.43 4.05
CA PHE A 70 -20.62 -3.50 3.49
C PHE A 70 -20.95 -2.05 3.90
N VAL A 71 -19.95 -1.33 4.41
CA VAL A 71 -20.07 0.07 4.85
C VAL A 71 -19.99 1.05 3.68
N THR A 72 -19.30 0.68 2.61
CA THR A 72 -19.22 1.47 1.39
C THR A 72 -19.48 0.62 0.15
N PRO A 73 -20.01 1.20 -0.94
CA PRO A 73 -20.30 0.45 -2.15
C PRO A 73 -19.04 -0.14 -2.81
N ILE A 74 -19.18 -1.35 -3.35
CA ILE A 74 -18.13 -2.00 -4.16
C ILE A 74 -18.05 -1.33 -5.54
N VAL A 75 -16.83 -1.10 -6.02
CA VAL A 75 -16.55 -0.61 -7.38
C VAL A 75 -16.28 -1.82 -8.27
N TRP A 76 -17.35 -2.43 -8.79
CA TRP A 76 -17.27 -3.68 -9.57
C TRP A 76 -16.38 -3.60 -10.80
N THR A 77 -16.28 -2.44 -11.45
CA THR A 77 -15.31 -2.23 -12.53
C THR A 77 -13.88 -2.47 -12.05
N ASN A 78 -13.53 -1.97 -10.86
CA ASN A 78 -12.21 -2.19 -10.28
C ASN A 78 -12.02 -3.66 -9.89
N VAL A 79 -13.04 -4.28 -9.27
CA VAL A 79 -13.00 -5.72 -8.93
C VAL A 79 -12.70 -6.56 -10.18
N ILE A 80 -13.44 -6.33 -11.27
CA ILE A 80 -13.29 -7.05 -12.53
C ILE A 80 -11.90 -6.79 -13.13
N LEU A 81 -11.50 -5.52 -13.29
CA LEU A 81 -10.21 -5.20 -13.90
C LEU A 81 -9.02 -5.72 -13.08
N ILE A 82 -9.05 -5.56 -11.77
CA ILE A 82 -8.01 -6.09 -10.88
C ILE A 82 -7.99 -7.62 -10.97
N THR A 83 -9.15 -8.28 -10.88
CA THR A 83 -9.23 -9.75 -10.98
C THR A 83 -8.68 -10.23 -12.32
N LEU A 84 -9.09 -9.61 -13.44
CA LEU A 84 -8.59 -9.94 -14.77
C LEU A 84 -7.08 -9.74 -14.86
N PHE A 85 -6.54 -8.62 -14.35
CA PHE A 85 -5.08 -8.40 -14.35
C PHE A 85 -4.32 -9.47 -13.58
N HIS A 86 -4.84 -9.95 -12.43
CA HIS A 86 -4.18 -11.00 -11.65
C HIS A 86 -4.35 -12.39 -12.29
N VAL A 87 -5.51 -12.68 -12.87
CA VAL A 87 -5.73 -13.93 -13.61
C VAL A 87 -4.83 -13.99 -14.84
N THR A 88 -4.71 -12.90 -15.60
CA THR A 88 -3.75 -12.79 -16.71
C THR A 88 -2.33 -12.94 -16.19
N PHE A 89 -1.97 -12.30 -15.08
CA PHE A 89 -0.65 -12.47 -14.44
C PHE A 89 -0.30 -13.92 -14.13
N PHE A 90 -1.25 -14.74 -13.65
CA PHE A 90 -0.96 -16.13 -13.31
C PHE A 90 -1.04 -17.08 -14.51
N LEU A 91 -2.06 -16.94 -15.35
CA LEU A 91 -2.34 -17.89 -16.42
C LEU A 91 -1.50 -17.62 -17.68
N TYR A 92 -1.24 -16.36 -18.00
CA TYR A 92 -0.59 -16.00 -19.25
C TYR A 92 0.91 -16.33 -19.27
N PRO A 93 1.71 -16.06 -18.22
CA PRO A 93 3.11 -16.46 -18.20
C PRO A 93 3.26 -17.97 -18.15
N ALA A 94 2.38 -18.68 -17.42
CA ALA A 94 2.32 -20.13 -17.45
C ALA A 94 2.08 -20.63 -18.89
N PHE A 95 1.03 -20.13 -19.56
CA PHE A 95 0.74 -20.48 -20.95
C PHE A 95 1.90 -20.14 -21.91
N ALA A 96 2.48 -18.94 -21.81
CA ALA A 96 3.57 -18.49 -22.66
C ALA A 96 4.82 -19.37 -22.48
N ILE A 97 5.19 -19.71 -21.23
CA ILE A 97 6.32 -20.59 -20.94
C ILE A 97 6.07 -22.00 -21.49
N PHE A 98 4.87 -22.57 -21.28
CA PHE A 98 4.57 -23.94 -21.70
C PHE A 98 4.47 -24.11 -23.22
N HIS A 99 4.01 -23.09 -23.95
CA HIS A 99 3.73 -23.21 -25.39
C HIS A 99 4.64 -22.40 -26.31
N GLN A 100 5.28 -21.34 -25.81
CA GLN A 100 5.92 -20.31 -26.65
C GLN A 100 7.37 -20.00 -26.22
N GLY A 101 7.84 -20.60 -25.13
CA GLY A 101 9.21 -20.46 -24.63
C GLY A 101 9.38 -19.35 -23.60
N PHE A 102 10.62 -19.19 -23.13
CA PHE A 102 10.96 -18.17 -22.13
C PHE A 102 11.33 -16.83 -22.78
N PRO A 103 11.02 -15.68 -22.14
CA PRO A 103 11.57 -14.40 -22.55
C PRO A 103 13.10 -14.46 -22.62
N LYS A 104 13.69 -13.73 -23.57
CA LYS A 104 15.13 -13.56 -23.64
C LYS A 104 15.65 -12.98 -22.32
N TRP A 105 16.87 -13.35 -21.92
CA TRP A 105 17.44 -12.89 -20.66
C TRP A 105 17.53 -11.36 -20.58
N GLN A 106 17.72 -10.66 -21.71
CA GLN A 106 17.68 -9.20 -21.78
C GLN A 106 16.31 -8.65 -21.37
N THR A 107 15.22 -9.30 -21.80
CA THR A 107 13.84 -8.95 -21.43
C THR A 107 13.62 -9.14 -19.93
N VAL A 108 14.12 -10.24 -19.37
CA VAL A 108 14.03 -10.50 -17.92
C VAL A 108 14.80 -9.43 -17.13
N ALA A 109 16.06 -9.16 -17.49
CA ALA A 109 16.89 -8.16 -16.82
C ALA A 109 16.32 -6.74 -16.95
N PHE A 110 15.86 -6.36 -18.13
CA PHE A 110 15.24 -5.06 -18.38
C PHE A 110 13.92 -4.90 -17.62
N THR A 111 13.10 -5.95 -17.58
CA THR A 111 11.84 -5.97 -16.82
C THR A 111 12.10 -5.78 -15.33
N PHE A 112 13.09 -6.49 -14.78
CA PHE A 112 13.52 -6.31 -13.39
C PHE A 112 13.98 -4.87 -13.13
N LEU A 113 14.84 -4.32 -13.99
CA LEU A 113 15.31 -2.93 -13.87
C LEU A 113 14.15 -1.92 -13.93
N CYS A 114 13.18 -2.11 -14.83
CA CYS A 114 11.99 -1.27 -14.87
C CYS A 114 11.18 -1.37 -13.56
N GLY A 115 11.14 -2.53 -12.93
CA GLY A 115 10.52 -2.72 -11.63
C GLY A 115 11.23 -1.92 -10.53
N GLU A 116 12.56 -1.99 -10.45
CA GLU A 116 13.36 -1.23 -9.48
C GLU A 116 13.26 0.29 -9.71
N VAL A 117 13.30 0.74 -10.96
CA VAL A 117 13.12 2.17 -11.29
C VAL A 117 11.71 2.64 -10.93
N GLY A 118 10.70 1.81 -11.17
CA GLY A 118 9.32 2.08 -10.75
C GLY A 118 9.17 2.17 -9.23
N GLY A 119 9.77 1.21 -8.51
CA GLY A 119 9.81 1.18 -7.05
C GLY A 119 10.49 2.44 -6.48
N PHE A 120 11.65 2.81 -7.01
CA PHE A 120 12.36 4.03 -6.62
C PHE A 120 11.52 5.30 -6.81
N GLY A 121 10.73 5.36 -7.88
CA GLY A 121 9.78 6.46 -8.10
C GLY A 121 8.71 6.58 -7.03
N VAL A 122 8.25 5.45 -6.47
CA VAL A 122 7.31 5.42 -5.34
C VAL A 122 8.01 5.82 -4.06
N THR A 123 9.13 5.18 -3.74
CA THR A 123 9.82 5.32 -2.45
C THR A 123 10.55 6.65 -2.31
N ALA A 124 11.45 7.00 -3.23
CA ALA A 124 12.15 8.28 -3.18
C ALA A 124 11.25 9.45 -3.62
N GLY A 125 10.40 9.22 -4.63
CA GLY A 125 9.57 10.27 -5.23
C GLY A 125 8.29 10.54 -4.44
N ALA A 126 7.25 9.73 -4.69
CA ALA A 126 5.92 9.93 -4.12
C ALA A 126 5.93 10.01 -2.59
N HIS A 127 6.71 9.13 -1.96
CA HIS A 127 6.77 8.98 -0.53
C HIS A 127 7.73 9.98 0.13
N ARG A 128 9.05 9.80 -0.01
CA ARG A 128 10.03 10.60 0.74
C ARG A 128 10.12 12.06 0.26
N TYR A 129 10.16 12.29 -1.05
CA TYR A 129 10.29 13.63 -1.61
C TYR A 129 8.98 14.43 -1.56
N TRP A 130 7.92 14.00 -2.25
CA TRP A 130 6.68 14.78 -2.35
C TRP A 130 5.85 14.70 -1.08
N THR A 131 5.62 13.51 -0.51
CA THR A 131 4.75 13.39 0.66
C THR A 131 5.38 13.98 1.92
N HIS A 132 6.57 13.50 2.27
CA HIS A 132 7.21 13.79 3.56
C HIS A 132 8.19 14.96 3.54
N ARG A 133 8.56 15.45 2.35
CA ARG A 133 9.52 16.55 2.18
C ARG A 133 10.80 16.28 2.99
N SER A 134 11.26 15.03 3.00
CA SER A 134 12.37 14.60 3.85
C SER A 134 13.74 14.98 3.26
N PHE A 135 13.76 15.41 2.01
CA PHE A 135 14.90 16.04 1.35
C PHE A 135 14.44 17.03 0.27
N LYS A 136 15.39 17.80 -0.26
CA LYS A 136 15.20 18.66 -1.44
C LYS A 136 15.95 18.07 -2.64
N ALA A 137 15.39 18.28 -3.83
CA ALA A 137 15.95 17.80 -5.08
C ALA A 137 16.10 18.96 -6.08
N LYS A 138 17.17 18.94 -6.89
CA LYS A 138 17.28 19.80 -8.07
C LYS A 138 16.41 19.26 -9.21
N LEU A 139 16.08 20.13 -10.17
CA LEU A 139 15.18 19.81 -11.28
C LEU A 139 15.51 18.48 -12.01
N PRO A 140 16.77 18.13 -12.32
CA PRO A 140 17.07 16.84 -12.97
C PRO A 140 16.58 15.63 -12.17
N LEU A 141 16.79 15.63 -10.85
CA LEU A 141 16.30 14.56 -9.98
C LEU A 141 14.78 14.60 -9.85
N GLN A 142 14.15 15.78 -9.79
CA GLN A 142 12.69 15.88 -9.76
C GLN A 142 12.04 15.27 -11.01
N ILE A 143 12.61 15.53 -12.20
CA ILE A 143 12.14 14.95 -13.46
C ILE A 143 12.35 13.43 -13.46
N LEU A 144 13.51 12.96 -13.00
CA LEU A 144 13.79 11.53 -12.87
C LEU A 144 12.76 10.84 -11.97
N LEU A 145 12.52 11.38 -10.77
CA LEU A 145 11.53 10.86 -9.83
C LEU A 145 10.12 10.82 -10.43
N MET A 146 9.76 11.83 -11.23
CA MET A 146 8.44 11.91 -11.88
C MET A 146 8.28 10.82 -12.96
N ILE A 147 9.32 10.61 -13.77
CA ILE A 147 9.34 9.55 -14.79
C ILE A 147 9.34 8.17 -14.13
N SER A 148 10.19 7.95 -13.14
CA SER A 148 10.24 6.74 -12.33
C SER A 148 8.89 6.44 -11.67
N PHE A 149 8.22 7.44 -11.09
CA PHE A 149 6.89 7.26 -10.52
C PHE A 149 5.85 6.92 -11.59
N SER A 150 5.95 7.50 -12.79
CA SER A 150 5.08 7.17 -13.91
C SER A 150 5.23 5.71 -14.37
N LEU A 151 6.45 5.16 -14.30
CA LEU A 151 6.76 3.76 -14.59
C LEU A 151 6.12 2.79 -13.58
N SER A 152 5.87 3.23 -12.34
CA SER A 152 5.16 2.43 -11.32
C SER A 152 3.67 2.23 -11.64
N GLY A 153 3.08 3.09 -12.49
CA GLY A 153 1.69 3.02 -12.89
C GLY A 153 0.66 3.30 -11.79
N GLN A 154 1.07 3.85 -10.63
CA GLN A 154 0.16 4.21 -9.54
C GLN A 154 -0.70 5.45 -9.86
N ASN A 155 -1.49 5.92 -8.89
CA ASN A 155 -2.32 7.12 -9.02
C ASN A 155 -1.49 8.38 -9.26
N SER A 156 -2.14 9.49 -9.64
CA SER A 156 -1.46 10.78 -9.80
C SER A 156 -0.77 11.22 -8.51
N ILE A 157 0.34 11.96 -8.63
CA ILE A 157 1.14 12.44 -7.48
C ILE A 157 0.26 13.15 -6.43
N PRO A 158 -0.65 14.09 -6.79
CA PRO A 158 -1.49 14.74 -5.78
C PRO A 158 -2.42 13.78 -5.02
N ASN A 159 -2.99 12.80 -5.72
CA ASN A 159 -3.87 11.81 -5.10
C ASN A 159 -3.09 10.87 -4.17
N TRP A 160 -1.92 10.41 -4.63
CA TRP A 160 -1.03 9.56 -3.83
C TRP A 160 -0.58 10.30 -2.56
N VAL A 161 -0.08 11.53 -2.69
CA VAL A 161 0.38 12.35 -1.56
C VAL A 161 -0.75 12.62 -0.58
N ARG A 162 -1.93 13.02 -1.07
CA ARG A 162 -3.09 13.27 -0.19
C ARG A 162 -3.43 12.02 0.61
N ASP A 163 -3.61 10.88 -0.06
CA ASP A 163 -4.01 9.64 0.59
C ASP A 163 -2.95 9.17 1.59
N HIS A 164 -1.66 9.30 1.27
CA HIS A 164 -0.55 8.94 2.17
C HIS A 164 -0.44 9.89 3.38
N ARG A 165 -0.66 11.20 3.21
CA ARG A 165 -0.72 12.16 4.32
C ARG A 165 -1.91 11.88 5.24
N VAL A 166 -3.07 11.53 4.70
CA VAL A 166 -4.22 11.08 5.50
C VAL A 166 -3.88 9.81 6.26
N HIS A 167 -3.28 8.82 5.60
CA HIS A 167 -2.87 7.57 6.21
C HIS A 167 -1.96 7.79 7.43
N HIS A 168 -0.91 8.61 7.32
CA HIS A 168 -0.08 8.92 8.50
C HIS A 168 -0.82 9.62 9.63
N LYS A 169 -1.72 10.55 9.30
CA LYS A 169 -2.43 11.36 10.30
C LYS A 169 -3.52 10.57 11.01
N MET A 170 -4.17 9.65 10.28
CA MET A 170 -5.37 8.95 10.71
C MET A 170 -5.21 7.42 10.69
N SER A 171 -3.96 6.95 10.75
CA SER A 171 -3.57 5.53 10.70
C SER A 171 -4.45 4.69 11.62
N GLU A 172 -4.90 3.52 11.13
CA GLU A 172 -5.73 2.60 11.91
C GLU A 172 -7.09 3.18 12.36
N THR A 173 -7.66 4.10 11.59
CA THR A 173 -9.03 4.59 11.81
C THR A 173 -9.87 4.46 10.54
N SER A 174 -11.18 4.68 10.64
CA SER A 174 -12.06 4.74 9.46
C SER A 174 -11.75 5.89 8.48
N ALA A 175 -10.86 6.82 8.86
CA ALA A 175 -10.34 7.86 7.98
C ALA A 175 -9.06 7.45 7.24
N ASP A 176 -8.44 6.31 7.57
CA ASP A 176 -7.31 5.74 6.84
C ASP A 176 -7.79 5.10 5.53
N PRO A 177 -7.26 5.51 4.35
CA PRO A 177 -7.63 4.91 3.07
C PRO A 177 -7.45 3.38 3.02
N HIS A 178 -6.48 2.83 3.74
CA HIS A 178 -6.14 1.40 3.74
C HIS A 178 -6.04 0.84 5.16
N ASP A 179 -6.98 1.26 6.03
CA ASP A 179 -7.10 0.84 7.43
C ASP A 179 -6.82 -0.65 7.67
N ALA A 180 -5.70 -0.94 8.32
CA ALA A 180 -5.25 -2.30 8.62
C ALA A 180 -6.18 -3.04 9.60
N ASN A 181 -7.01 -2.33 10.40
CA ASN A 181 -8.00 -2.97 11.28
C ASN A 181 -9.09 -3.72 10.50
N ARG A 182 -9.30 -3.37 9.23
CA ARG A 182 -10.23 -4.08 8.33
C ARG A 182 -9.63 -5.37 7.76
N GLY A 183 -8.42 -5.73 8.20
CA GLY A 183 -7.75 -6.97 7.89
C GLY A 183 -6.83 -6.90 6.67
N PHE A 184 -6.10 -7.99 6.47
CA PHE A 184 -5.06 -8.11 5.44
C PHE A 184 -5.58 -7.82 4.03
N PHE A 185 -6.70 -8.44 3.63
CA PHE A 185 -7.20 -8.28 2.27
C PHE A 185 -7.58 -6.83 1.98
N PHE A 186 -8.22 -6.14 2.92
CA PHE A 186 -8.62 -4.75 2.74
C PHE A 186 -7.41 -3.82 2.60
N SER A 187 -6.47 -3.87 3.54
CA SER A 187 -5.27 -3.04 3.55
C SER A 187 -4.32 -3.32 2.37
N HIS A 188 -4.28 -4.57 1.89
CA HIS A 188 -3.44 -4.95 0.75
C HIS A 188 -4.06 -4.53 -0.59
N LEU A 189 -5.33 -4.86 -0.83
CA LEU A 189 -5.92 -4.71 -2.18
C LEU A 189 -7.38 -4.24 -2.14
N GLY A 190 -8.16 -4.71 -1.16
CA GLY A 190 -9.61 -4.51 -1.11
C GLY A 190 -10.02 -3.04 -1.05
N TRP A 191 -9.20 -2.16 -0.48
CA TRP A 191 -9.46 -0.72 -0.45
C TRP A 191 -9.56 -0.09 -1.85
N LEU A 192 -8.87 -0.65 -2.85
CA LEU A 192 -8.95 -0.21 -4.25
C LEU A 192 -10.22 -0.68 -4.96
N MET A 193 -10.92 -1.65 -4.39
CA MET A 193 -12.14 -2.25 -4.93
C MET A 193 -13.42 -1.61 -4.37
N MET A 194 -13.29 -0.64 -3.48
CA MET A 194 -14.41 -0.03 -2.77
C MET A 194 -14.38 1.49 -2.90
N LYS A 195 -15.54 2.13 -2.77
CA LYS A 195 -15.55 3.57 -2.56
C LYS A 195 -14.92 3.89 -1.19
N LYS A 196 -14.21 5.01 -1.12
CA LYS A 196 -13.59 5.50 0.13
C LYS A 196 -14.67 5.73 1.18
N HIS A 197 -14.33 5.46 2.44
CA HIS A 197 -15.18 5.79 3.58
C HIS A 197 -15.37 7.32 3.68
N PRO A 198 -16.56 7.84 4.08
CA PRO A 198 -16.80 9.28 4.23
C PRO A 198 -15.73 10.00 5.05
N ASN A 199 -15.27 9.37 6.14
CA ASN A 199 -14.21 9.93 6.98
C ASN A 199 -12.88 10.11 6.22
N VAL A 200 -12.52 9.22 5.28
CA VAL A 200 -11.33 9.39 4.44
C VAL A 200 -11.45 10.66 3.58
N ILE A 201 -12.64 10.90 3.02
CA ILE A 201 -12.91 12.08 2.19
C ILE A 201 -12.87 13.34 3.06
N ARG A 202 -13.56 13.31 4.21
CA ARG A 202 -13.65 14.44 5.14
C ARG A 202 -12.28 14.85 5.67
N GLU A 203 -11.48 13.91 6.15
CA GLU A 203 -10.15 14.20 6.67
C GLU A 203 -9.16 14.52 5.55
N GLY A 204 -9.30 13.89 4.37
CA GLY A 204 -8.53 14.21 3.17
C GLY A 204 -8.70 15.65 2.68
N ASN A 205 -9.91 16.22 2.81
CA ASN A 205 -10.17 17.62 2.47
C ASN A 205 -9.52 18.61 3.45
N LYS A 206 -9.11 18.15 4.64
CA LYS A 206 -8.40 18.98 5.64
C LYS A 206 -6.88 18.88 5.53
N ILE A 207 -6.36 17.97 4.70
CA ILE A 207 -4.91 17.85 4.46
C ILE A 207 -4.48 18.97 3.53
N ASP A 208 -3.53 19.79 3.98
CA ASP A 208 -2.86 20.74 3.11
C ASP A 208 -2.01 19.97 2.08
N ILE A 209 -2.29 20.22 0.80
CA ILE A 209 -1.53 19.74 -0.36
C ILE A 209 -1.18 20.89 -1.30
N SER A 210 -1.29 22.14 -0.84
CA SER A 210 -1.00 23.34 -1.65
C SER A 210 0.43 23.34 -2.18
N ASP A 211 1.37 22.78 -1.43
CA ASP A 211 2.76 22.59 -1.80
C ASP A 211 2.95 21.65 -3.01
N ILE A 212 2.05 20.69 -3.19
CA ILE A 212 2.02 19.76 -4.32
C ILE A 212 1.23 20.35 -5.48
N LEU A 213 0.08 20.95 -5.18
CA LEU A 213 -0.79 21.55 -6.18
C LEU A 213 -0.15 22.77 -6.83
N ASN A 214 0.80 23.46 -6.17
CA ASN A 214 1.51 24.62 -6.70
C ASN A 214 2.84 24.28 -7.39
N ASP A 215 3.35 23.05 -7.26
CA ASP A 215 4.57 22.61 -7.93
C ASP A 215 4.36 22.57 -9.46
N PRO A 216 5.11 23.37 -10.25
CA PRO A 216 4.92 23.43 -11.71
C PRO A 216 5.15 22.10 -12.42
N LEU A 217 6.09 21.28 -11.95
CA LEU A 217 6.39 19.99 -12.54
C LEU A 217 5.25 19.00 -12.25
N VAL A 218 4.73 19.01 -11.01
CA VAL A 218 3.59 18.16 -10.65
C VAL A 218 2.32 18.59 -11.38
N LYS A 219 2.08 19.90 -11.56
CA LYS A 219 0.98 20.42 -12.40
C LYS A 219 1.07 19.89 -13.82
N PHE A 220 2.26 19.98 -14.43
CA PHE A 220 2.52 19.46 -15.77
C PHE A 220 2.27 17.95 -15.85
N HIS A 221 2.85 17.18 -14.93
CA HIS A 221 2.64 15.73 -14.84
C HIS A 221 1.16 15.37 -14.71
N THR A 222 0.45 16.05 -13.81
CA THR A 222 -0.96 15.78 -13.52
C THR A 222 -1.85 16.09 -14.73
N LYS A 223 -1.56 17.18 -15.47
CA LYS A 223 -2.26 17.52 -16.72
C LYS A 223 -2.12 16.43 -17.78
N TYR A 224 -0.96 15.80 -17.88
CA TYR A 224 -0.66 14.75 -18.86
C TYR A 224 -0.59 13.35 -18.25
N PHE A 225 -1.20 13.14 -17.08
CA PHE A 225 -1.02 11.94 -16.27
C PHE A 225 -1.26 10.65 -17.05
N SER A 226 -2.35 10.56 -17.81
CA SER A 226 -2.68 9.39 -18.61
C SER A 226 -1.65 9.11 -19.70
N VAL A 227 -1.05 10.15 -20.29
CA VAL A 227 0.01 10.01 -21.30
C VAL A 227 1.27 9.47 -20.64
N PHE A 228 1.72 10.08 -19.54
CA PHE A 228 2.91 9.64 -18.80
C PHE A 228 2.76 8.20 -18.29
N LYS A 229 1.63 7.88 -17.63
CA LYS A 229 1.33 6.53 -17.15
C LYS A 229 1.33 5.52 -18.30
N THR A 230 0.60 5.78 -19.38
CA THR A 230 0.51 4.83 -20.50
C THR A 230 1.86 4.64 -21.19
N LEU A 231 2.58 5.74 -21.44
CA LEU A 231 3.87 5.72 -22.12
C LEU A 231 4.93 4.98 -21.30
N PHE A 232 5.15 5.39 -20.04
CA PHE A 232 6.24 4.87 -19.22
C PHE A 232 5.89 3.51 -18.59
N CYS A 233 4.68 3.31 -18.07
CA CYS A 233 4.34 2.03 -17.44
C CYS A 233 4.17 0.89 -18.45
N PHE A 234 3.61 1.17 -19.64
CA PHE A 234 3.20 0.12 -20.59
C PHE A 234 3.92 0.20 -21.94
N ILE A 235 3.82 1.31 -22.68
CA ILE A 235 4.31 1.36 -24.06
C ILE A 235 5.82 1.15 -24.15
N LEU A 236 6.62 1.94 -23.42
CA LEU A 236 8.08 1.84 -23.50
C LEU A 236 8.60 0.47 -23.03
N PRO A 237 8.13 -0.09 -21.89
CA PRO A 237 8.56 -1.41 -21.46
C PRO A 237 8.21 -2.56 -22.42
N ILE A 238 7.19 -2.38 -23.28
CA ILE A 238 6.82 -3.36 -24.32
C ILE A 238 7.65 -3.16 -25.60
N VAL A 239 7.77 -1.91 -26.05
CA VAL A 239 8.40 -1.56 -27.33
C VAL A 239 9.91 -1.77 -27.28
N ILE A 240 10.56 -1.39 -26.19
CA ILE A 240 12.02 -1.45 -26.05
C ILE A 240 12.54 -2.88 -26.26
N PRO A 241 12.05 -3.93 -25.55
CA PRO A 241 12.52 -5.28 -25.77
C PRO A 241 12.26 -5.80 -27.18
N THR A 242 11.08 -5.45 -27.70
CA THR A 242 10.63 -5.93 -29.01
C THR A 242 11.52 -5.41 -30.14
N TYR A 243 11.91 -4.14 -30.09
CA TYR A 243 12.71 -3.53 -31.17
C TYR A 243 14.22 -3.56 -30.93
N LEU A 244 14.70 -3.42 -29.69
CA LEU A 244 16.15 -3.33 -29.45
C LEU A 244 16.87 -4.67 -29.50
N TRP A 245 16.23 -5.75 -29.06
CA TRP A 245 16.82 -7.09 -29.10
C TRP A 245 15.90 -8.15 -29.70
N GLY A 246 14.86 -7.71 -30.43
CA GLY A 246 14.00 -8.60 -31.21
C GLY A 246 13.19 -9.57 -30.34
N GLU A 247 12.70 -9.13 -29.18
CA GLU A 247 11.79 -9.93 -28.37
C GLU A 247 10.42 -10.09 -29.06
N GLN A 248 9.74 -11.20 -28.83
CA GLN A 248 8.39 -11.38 -29.34
C GLN A 248 7.41 -10.46 -28.59
N TRP A 249 6.54 -9.76 -29.33
CA TRP A 249 5.56 -8.81 -28.77
C TRP A 249 4.81 -9.35 -27.55
N HIS A 250 4.35 -10.60 -27.65
CA HIS A 250 3.53 -11.23 -26.64
C HIS A 250 4.33 -11.49 -25.34
N LEU A 251 5.63 -11.84 -25.42
CA LEU A 251 6.54 -11.97 -24.27
C LEU A 251 6.89 -10.61 -23.65
N SER A 252 7.06 -9.56 -24.47
CA SER A 252 7.26 -8.19 -23.99
C SER A 252 6.04 -7.66 -23.24
N ILE A 253 4.83 -7.93 -23.76
CA ILE A 253 3.56 -7.63 -23.10
C ILE A 253 3.42 -8.41 -21.80
N ALA A 254 3.68 -9.72 -21.82
CA ALA A 254 3.65 -10.57 -20.63
C ALA A 254 4.54 -10.00 -19.53
N SER A 255 5.82 -9.77 -19.85
CA SER A 255 6.84 -9.30 -18.91
C SER A 255 6.46 -7.94 -18.31
N THR A 256 5.93 -7.04 -19.13
CA THR A 256 5.44 -5.71 -18.71
C THR A 256 4.31 -5.82 -17.68
N LEU A 257 3.32 -6.69 -17.94
CA LEU A 257 2.17 -6.89 -17.06
C LEU A 257 2.56 -7.61 -15.76
N ILE A 258 3.45 -8.63 -15.86
CA ILE A 258 4.02 -9.33 -14.71
C ILE A 258 4.67 -8.34 -13.75
N ARG A 259 5.58 -7.51 -14.28
CA ARG A 259 6.29 -6.50 -13.50
C ARG A 259 5.34 -5.49 -12.87
N TYR A 260 4.32 -5.03 -13.61
CA TYR A 260 3.34 -4.09 -13.04
C TYR A 260 2.60 -4.67 -11.84
N VAL A 261 2.11 -5.91 -11.93
CA VAL A 261 1.41 -6.59 -10.83
C VAL A 261 2.35 -6.86 -9.64
N LEU A 262 3.58 -7.30 -9.89
CA LEU A 262 4.58 -7.48 -8.82
C LEU A 262 4.89 -6.17 -8.09
N ASN A 263 5.13 -5.08 -8.82
CA ASN A 263 5.38 -3.76 -8.23
C ASN A 263 4.21 -3.28 -7.36
N LEU A 264 2.97 -3.53 -7.79
CA LEU A 264 1.78 -3.22 -7.01
C LEU A 264 1.77 -4.01 -5.70
N HIS A 265 1.96 -5.33 -5.75
CA HIS A 265 2.01 -6.16 -4.54
C HIS A 265 3.16 -5.80 -3.60
N CYS A 266 4.34 -5.45 -4.14
CA CYS A 266 5.46 -4.95 -3.33
C CYS A 266 5.04 -3.69 -2.58
N THR A 267 4.41 -2.72 -3.25
CA THR A 267 3.91 -1.49 -2.61
C THR A 267 2.83 -1.79 -1.58
N TRP A 268 1.82 -2.57 -1.95
CA TRP A 268 0.70 -2.93 -1.08
C TRP A 268 1.10 -3.77 0.12
N SER A 269 2.24 -4.47 0.04
CA SER A 269 2.78 -5.22 1.18
C SER A 269 3.19 -4.29 2.32
N VAL A 270 3.54 -3.02 2.02
CA VAL A 270 3.83 -2.01 3.04
C VAL A 270 2.56 -1.73 3.85
N ASN A 271 1.44 -1.45 3.17
CA ASN A 271 0.16 -1.15 3.81
C ASN A 271 -0.41 -2.33 4.62
N SER A 272 -0.12 -3.58 4.23
CA SER A 272 -0.66 -4.76 4.89
C SER A 272 0.35 -5.46 5.79
N PHE A 273 1.39 -6.06 5.24
CA PHE A 273 2.36 -6.84 6.02
C PHE A 273 3.08 -5.97 7.04
N ALA A 274 3.47 -4.74 6.70
CA ALA A 274 4.18 -3.87 7.63
C ALA A 274 3.29 -3.27 8.72
N HIS A 275 1.96 -3.30 8.58
CA HIS A 275 1.01 -2.92 9.65
C HIS A 275 0.58 -4.10 10.53
N LEU A 276 0.66 -5.33 10.02
CA LEU A 276 0.12 -6.51 10.69
C LEU A 276 1.19 -7.39 11.34
N TRP A 277 2.39 -7.49 10.76
CA TRP A 277 3.42 -8.42 11.22
C TRP A 277 4.82 -7.82 11.24
N GLY A 278 5.43 -7.82 12.43
CA GLY A 278 6.78 -7.33 12.66
C GLY A 278 7.00 -6.96 14.13
N ASN A 279 8.17 -6.42 14.44
CA ASN A 279 8.48 -5.87 15.77
C ASN A 279 8.27 -4.35 15.81
N LYS A 280 8.10 -3.79 17.02
CA LYS A 280 7.81 -2.36 17.24
C LYS A 280 8.80 -1.72 18.20
N PRO A 281 10.05 -1.49 17.79
CA PRO A 281 11.10 -1.04 18.71
C PRO A 281 11.01 0.46 19.07
N TYR A 282 10.26 1.28 18.32
CA TYR A 282 10.20 2.73 18.50
C TYR A 282 8.92 3.22 19.18
N ASP A 283 7.77 2.75 18.72
CA ASP A 283 6.46 3.07 19.31
C ASP A 283 5.58 1.81 19.34
N THR A 284 5.30 1.27 20.52
CA THR A 284 4.48 0.07 20.69
C THR A 284 2.98 0.35 20.61
N HIS A 285 2.56 1.62 20.60
CA HIS A 285 1.15 2.02 20.64
C HIS A 285 0.51 2.12 19.25
N ILE A 286 1.31 2.09 18.18
CA ILE A 286 0.86 2.14 16.79
C ILE A 286 0.89 0.73 16.16
N MET A 287 0.13 0.48 15.08
CA MET A 287 0.18 -0.80 14.36
C MET A 287 1.41 -1.02 13.46
N PRO A 288 1.94 -0.01 12.73
CA PRO A 288 3.16 -0.12 11.92
C PRO A 288 4.29 -0.83 12.65
N SER A 289 4.95 -1.74 11.95
CA SER A 289 5.94 -2.67 12.45
C SER A 289 7.14 -2.77 11.51
N GLU A 290 8.31 -3.06 12.07
CA GLU A 290 9.52 -3.33 11.30
C GLU A 290 9.40 -4.74 10.68
N ASN A 291 9.54 -4.81 9.36
CA ASN A 291 9.45 -6.05 8.59
C ASN A 291 10.54 -6.08 7.51
N TRP A 292 11.61 -6.82 7.78
CA TRP A 292 12.76 -6.92 6.88
C TRP A 292 12.43 -7.55 5.52
N LYS A 293 11.41 -8.44 5.45
CA LYS A 293 10.98 -9.05 4.18
C LYS A 293 10.30 -8.00 3.30
N VAL A 294 9.44 -7.16 3.88
CA VAL A 294 8.87 -6.00 3.17
C VAL A 294 9.98 -5.05 2.75
N SER A 295 11.02 -4.86 3.58
CA SER A 295 12.14 -4.00 3.25
C SER A 295 12.88 -4.44 1.99
N ILE A 296 13.09 -5.76 1.82
CA ILE A 296 13.66 -6.33 0.57
C ILE A 296 12.73 -6.10 -0.62
N MET A 297 11.43 -6.39 -0.47
CA MET A 297 10.47 -6.31 -1.58
C MET A 297 10.14 -4.88 -2.00
N ALA A 298 10.17 -3.94 -1.07
CA ALA A 298 9.75 -2.54 -1.24
C ALA A 298 10.92 -1.57 -1.08
N MET A 299 12.13 -1.96 -1.49
CA MET A 299 13.31 -1.08 -1.58
C MET A 299 13.64 -0.26 -0.32
N GLY A 300 13.39 -0.81 0.87
CA GLY A 300 13.66 -0.15 2.15
C GLY A 300 12.45 0.29 2.96
N GLU A 301 11.23 0.20 2.41
CA GLU A 301 10.01 0.72 3.08
C GLU A 301 9.44 -0.20 4.17
N GLY A 302 10.11 -1.31 4.47
CA GLY A 302 9.68 -2.26 5.51
C GLY A 302 10.00 -1.82 6.94
N TRP A 303 10.79 -0.76 7.14
CA TRP A 303 11.11 -0.21 8.46
C TRP A 303 9.98 0.73 8.94
N HIS A 304 8.78 0.16 9.04
CA HIS A 304 7.54 0.93 9.07
C HIS A 304 7.18 1.48 10.45
N ASN A 305 7.60 0.82 11.54
CA ASN A 305 7.45 1.38 12.89
C ASN A 305 8.32 2.63 13.04
N TYR A 306 9.56 2.58 12.54
CA TYR A 306 10.43 3.75 12.49
C TYR A 306 9.79 4.85 11.65
N HIS A 307 9.35 4.50 10.44
CA HIS A 307 8.81 5.47 9.51
C HIS A 307 7.58 6.21 10.06
N HIS A 308 6.63 5.51 10.68
CA HIS A 308 5.47 6.16 11.30
C HIS A 308 5.83 6.96 12.55
N THR A 309 6.94 6.64 13.22
CA THR A 309 7.43 7.41 14.36
C THR A 309 8.19 8.67 13.93
N PHE A 310 8.94 8.61 12.84
CA PHE A 310 9.77 9.70 12.29
C PHE A 310 9.52 9.91 10.78
N PRO A 311 8.30 10.31 10.37
CA PRO A 311 7.91 10.34 8.96
C PRO A 311 8.75 11.31 8.11
N TRP A 312 9.35 12.34 8.73
CA TRP A 312 10.21 13.32 8.07
C TRP A 312 11.66 12.85 7.84
N ASP A 313 12.06 11.68 8.33
CA ASP A 313 13.42 11.15 8.13
C ASP A 313 13.58 10.62 6.70
N TYR A 314 14.59 11.09 5.97
CA TYR A 314 14.81 10.74 4.56
C TYR A 314 15.17 9.28 4.34
N LYS A 315 15.70 8.60 5.37
CA LYS A 315 16.06 7.19 5.30
C LYS A 315 14.84 6.31 5.48
N ALA A 316 13.78 6.80 6.13
CA ALA A 316 12.66 6.00 6.62
C ALA A 316 13.09 4.80 7.50
N ALA A 317 14.31 4.83 8.05
CA ALA A 317 14.87 3.74 8.84
C ALA A 317 16.05 4.22 9.71
N GLU A 318 16.19 3.67 10.93
CA GLU A 318 17.41 3.87 11.73
C GLU A 318 18.57 3.00 11.21
N LEU A 319 18.37 1.68 11.19
CA LEU A 319 19.39 0.65 10.96
C LEU A 319 19.28 -0.02 9.57
N ALA A 320 20.14 -1.02 9.33
CA ALA A 320 20.12 -1.92 8.17
C ALA A 320 20.11 -1.20 6.80
N TYR A 321 21.07 -0.30 6.61
CA TYR A 321 21.21 0.49 5.39
C TYR A 321 21.28 -0.36 4.10
N PHE A 322 21.90 -1.55 4.16
CA PHE A 322 21.99 -2.48 3.03
C PHE A 322 20.62 -3.06 2.59
N LEU A 323 19.61 -3.03 3.46
CA LEU A 323 18.22 -3.38 3.14
C LEU A 323 17.40 -2.14 2.77
N ASN A 324 18.04 -1.00 2.51
CA ASN A 324 17.36 0.23 2.11
C ASN A 324 17.98 0.83 0.83
N PRO A 325 17.81 0.14 -0.33
CA PRO A 325 18.31 0.61 -1.62
C PRO A 325 17.90 2.04 -1.96
N THR A 326 16.68 2.45 -1.59
CA THR A 326 16.19 3.82 -1.82
C THR A 326 17.12 4.86 -1.18
N THR A 327 17.53 4.64 0.08
CA THR A 327 18.43 5.57 0.77
C THR A 327 19.80 5.61 0.10
N PHE A 328 20.34 4.46 -0.29
CA PHE A 328 21.61 4.39 -1.03
C PHE A 328 21.58 5.21 -2.32
N ILE A 329 20.52 5.07 -3.10
CA ILE A 329 20.37 5.82 -4.36
C ILE A 329 20.22 7.33 -4.08
N ILE A 330 19.46 7.73 -3.05
CA ILE A 330 19.36 9.14 -2.65
C ILE A 330 20.73 9.70 -2.23
N ASP A 331 21.52 8.94 -1.47
CA ASP A 331 22.86 9.35 -1.04
C ASP A 331 23.81 9.52 -2.25
N CYS A 332 23.73 8.64 -3.26
CA CYS A 332 24.45 8.83 -4.54
C CYS A 332 24.05 10.14 -5.25
N PHE A 333 22.75 10.48 -5.27
CA PHE A 333 22.31 11.77 -5.81
C PHE A 333 22.75 12.96 -4.95
N ALA A 334 22.90 12.77 -3.64
CA ALA A 334 23.43 13.81 -2.76
C ALA A 334 24.92 14.06 -3.01
N LEU A 335 25.71 13.00 -3.27
CA LEU A 335 27.13 13.12 -3.62
C LEU A 335 27.36 13.97 -4.87
N ILE A 336 26.50 13.86 -5.88
CA ILE A 336 26.56 14.69 -7.09
C ILE A 336 25.80 16.02 -6.95
N GLY A 337 25.30 16.34 -5.75
CA GLY A 337 24.62 17.59 -5.43
C GLY A 337 23.24 17.75 -6.07
N TRP A 338 22.58 16.65 -6.46
CA TRP A 338 21.21 16.65 -6.99
C TRP A 338 20.16 16.50 -5.88
N ALA A 339 20.49 15.81 -4.79
CA ALA A 339 19.73 15.79 -3.54
C ALA A 339 20.48 16.59 -2.45
N TYR A 340 19.74 17.28 -1.58
CA TYR A 340 20.30 18.06 -0.49
C TYR A 340 19.28 18.26 0.63
N ASP A 341 19.69 18.86 1.75
CA ASP A 341 18.86 19.03 2.96
C ASP A 341 18.22 17.71 3.44
N LEU A 342 19.01 16.61 3.44
CA LEU A 342 18.59 15.29 3.88
C LEU A 342 18.27 15.32 5.39
N LYS A 343 16.98 15.26 5.76
CA LYS A 343 16.55 15.32 7.17
C LYS A 343 16.73 13.97 7.84
N LYS A 344 17.43 13.94 8.98
CA LYS A 344 17.66 12.73 9.76
C LYS A 344 17.37 12.95 11.24
N ALA A 345 16.69 12.01 11.88
CA ALA A 345 16.49 12.02 13.32
C ALA A 345 17.83 11.84 14.04
N SER A 346 18.08 12.64 15.08
CA SER A 346 19.30 12.52 15.86
C SER A 346 19.26 11.25 16.73
N PRO A 347 20.41 10.60 17.01
CA PRO A 347 20.44 9.44 17.89
C PRO A 347 19.84 9.70 19.28
N LEU A 348 20.01 10.93 19.80
CA LEU A 348 19.42 11.34 21.08
C LEU A 348 17.89 11.39 21.00
N LEU A 349 17.33 11.95 19.92
CA LEU A 349 15.88 11.98 19.71
C LEU A 349 15.31 10.56 19.64
N ILE A 350 15.94 9.68 18.86
CA ILE A 350 15.53 8.28 18.72
C ILE A 350 15.53 7.59 20.10
N LYS A 351 16.63 7.71 20.86
CA LYS A 351 16.74 7.13 22.20
C LYS A 351 15.66 7.62 23.16
N ASN A 352 15.34 8.92 23.13
CA ASN A 352 14.31 9.51 23.98
C ASN A 352 12.91 9.00 23.62
N VAL A 353 12.60 8.87 22.32
CA VAL A 353 11.32 8.30 21.87
C VAL A 353 11.20 6.84 22.25
N ILE A 354 12.24 6.01 22.03
CA ILE A 354 12.24 4.61 22.46
C ILE A 354 12.01 4.49 23.97
N LYS A 355 12.64 5.36 24.79
CA LYS A 355 12.42 5.37 26.24
C LYS A 355 10.97 5.73 26.61
N SER A 356 10.33 6.60 25.85
CA SER A 356 8.97 7.09 26.12
C SER A 356 7.87 6.17 25.58
N LYS A 357 8.09 5.53 24.43
CA LYS A 357 7.05 4.87 23.66
C LYS A 357 7.41 3.46 23.19
N GLY A 358 8.68 3.10 23.25
CA GLY A 358 9.17 1.79 22.87
C GLY A 358 8.85 0.73 23.93
N PRO A 359 9.29 -0.52 23.71
CA PRO A 359 9.00 -1.62 24.62
C PRO A 359 9.60 -1.38 26.01
N ASN A 360 8.77 -1.48 27.05
CA ASN A 360 9.21 -1.39 28.44
C ASN A 360 10.16 -2.54 28.78
N LYS A 361 11.41 -2.20 29.15
CA LYS A 361 12.42 -3.19 29.57
C LYS A 361 12.10 -3.93 30.87
N ASN A 362 11.04 -3.53 31.60
CA ASN A 362 10.72 -4.03 32.93
C ASN A 362 9.59 -5.08 32.98
N ASN A 363 9.07 -5.54 31.83
CA ASN A 363 8.00 -6.55 31.77
C ASN A 363 8.45 -7.83 31.03
N ASN A 364 9.57 -8.42 31.47
CA ASN A 364 9.94 -9.80 31.09
C ASN A 364 10.11 -10.65 32.35
#